data_AF-F5VT20-F1
#
_entry.id   AF-F5VT20-F1
#
_cell.length_a   1.000
_cell.length_b   1.000
_cell.length_c   1.000
_cell.angle_alpha   90.00
_cell.angle_beta   90.00
_cell.angle_gamma   90.00
#
_symmetry.space_group_name_H-M   'P 1'
#
loop_
_entity.id
_entity.type
_entity.pdbx_description
1 polymer ?
#
loop_
_entity_poly.entity_id
_entity_poly.type
_entity_poly.pdbx_seq_one_letter_code
_entity_poly.pdbx_strand_id
1 'polypeptide(L)' 'MFEHYSVEDLFANLYKKRKMNLLVLIVLFALIAVPFTITAVQKQKYGERYI' A
#
# COMPACT_ATOMS: atom_id res chain seq x y z
N MET A 1 23.30 -7.42 15.34
CA MET A 1 21.98 -7.94 14.91
C MET A 1 21.51 -7.44 13.55
N PHE A 2 22.18 -6.44 12.94
CA PHE A 2 21.90 -5.95 11.58
C PHE A 2 22.70 -6.66 10.49
N GLU A 3 23.51 -7.66 10.83
CA GLU A 3 24.45 -8.32 9.90
C GLU A 3 23.82 -9.44 9.05
N HIS A 4 22.58 -9.85 9.32
CA HIS A 4 21.97 -11.03 8.68
C HIS A 4 20.61 -10.81 8.02
N TYR A 5 20.03 -9.61 8.07
CA TYR A 5 18.86 -9.30 7.23
C TYR A 5 19.33 -8.97 5.81
N SER A 6 19.87 -9.98 5.12
CA SER A 6 20.16 -9.90 3.69
C SER A 6 18.84 -9.85 2.92
N VAL A 7 18.91 -9.24 1.75
CA VAL A 7 17.82 -9.19 0.76
C VAL A 7 17.29 -10.60 0.48
N GLU A 8 18.16 -11.60 0.54
CA GLU A 8 17.84 -13.03 0.39
C GLU A 8 16.85 -13.53 1.44
N ASP A 9 17.01 -13.14 2.70
CA ASP A 9 16.15 -13.60 3.80
C ASP A 9 14.78 -12.88 3.76
N LEU A 10 14.79 -11.63 3.26
CA LEU A 10 13.56 -10.90 2.94
C LEU A 10 12.78 -11.62 1.83
N PHE A 11 13.43 -12.03 0.74
CA PHE A 11 12.79 -12.78 -0.34
C PHE A 11 12.37 -14.19 0.08
N ALA A 12 13.16 -14.89 0.91
CA ALA A 12 12.80 -16.19 1.46
C ALA A 12 11.55 -16.10 2.34
N ASN A 13 11.47 -15.09 3.21
CA ASN A 13 10.28 -14.83 4.03
C ASN A 13 9.10 -14.32 3.17
N LEU A 14 9.39 -13.56 2.10
CA LEU A 14 8.39 -13.10 1.13
C LEU A 14 7.71 -14.29 0.42
N TYR A 15 8.52 -15.28 0.02
CA TYR A 15 8.08 -16.49 -0.68
C TYR A 15 7.37 -17.47 0.28
N LYS A 16 7.96 -17.72 1.44
CA LYS A 16 7.43 -18.65 2.45
C LYS A 16 6.11 -18.17 3.05
N LYS A 17 5.92 -16.85 3.19
CA LYS A 17 4.70 -16.24 3.75
C LYS A 17 3.84 -15.51 2.72
N ARG A 18 3.85 -15.95 1.46
CA ARG A 18 3.14 -15.31 0.33
C ARG A 18 1.69 -14.87 0.65
N LYS A 19 0.91 -15.66 1.38
CA LYS A 19 -0.48 -15.31 1.77
C LYS A 19 -0.54 -14.10 2.70
N MET A 20 0.31 -14.05 3.72
CA MET A 20 0.38 -12.92 4.66
C MET A 20 0.93 -11.68 3.96
N ASN A 21 1.92 -11.85 3.10
CA ASN A 21 2.50 -10.73 2.35
C ASN A 21 1.51 -10.13 1.35
N LEU A 22 0.67 -10.95 0.70
CA LEU A 22 -0.44 -10.46 -0.14
C LEU A 22 -1.48 -9.68 0.67
N LEU A 23 -1.83 -10.15 1.87
CA LEU A 23 -2.72 -9.41 2.77
C LEU A 23 -2.12 -8.05 3.15
N VAL A 24 -0.84 -8.03 3.55
CA VAL A 24 -0.12 -6.79 3.86
C VAL A 24 -0.08 -5.86 2.64
N LEU A 25 0.15 -6.39 1.44
CA LEU A 25 0.15 -5.61 0.20
C LEU A 25 -1.22 -4.98 -0.08
N ILE A 26 -2.31 -5.74 0.08
CA ILE A 26 -3.67 -5.24 -0.10
C ILE A 26 -4.01 -4.16 0.94
N VAL A 27 -3.62 -4.37 2.20
CA VAL A 27 -3.82 -3.38 3.26
C VAL A 27 -3.04 -2.11 2.99
N LEU A 28 -1.77 -2.22 2.59
CA LEU A 28 -0.93 -1.08 2.23
C LEU A 28 -1.49 -0.32 1.02
N PHE A 29 -1.95 -1.07 0.01
CA PHE A 29 -2.61 -0.51 -1.16
C PHE A 29 -3.89 0.24 -0.78
N ALA A 30 -4.74 -0.34 0.07
CA ALA A 30 -5.96 0.31 0.55
C ALA A 30 -5.67 1.56 1.37
N LEU A 31 -4.65 1.53 2.24
CA LEU A 31 -4.24 2.70 3.03
C LEU A 31 -3.78 3.87 2.17
N ILE A 32 -3.20 3.62 1.00
CA ILE A 32 -2.79 4.67 0.06
C ILE A 32 -3.96 5.05 -0.86
N ALA A 33 -4.70 4.08 -1.37
CA ALA A 33 -5.77 4.30 -2.32
C ALA A 33 -6.95 5.07 -1.70
N VAL A 34 -7.34 4.76 -0.46
CA VAL A 34 -8.47 5.41 0.23
C VAL A 34 -8.30 6.93 0.38
N PRO A 35 -7.20 7.48 0.93
CA PRO A 35 -7.02 8.93 1.00
C PRO A 35 -6.88 9.54 -0.40
N PHE A 36 -6.29 8.82 -1.35
CA PHE A 36 -6.15 9.30 -2.73
C PHE A 36 -7.50 9.44 -3.44
N THR A 37 -8.38 8.45 -3.29
CA THR A 37 -9.72 8.49 -3.87
C THR A 37 -10.59 9.54 -3.20
N ILE A 38 -10.52 9.68 -1.86
CA ILE A 38 -11.23 10.75 -1.13
C ILE A 38 -10.75 12.12 -1.62
N THR A 39 -9.45 12.34 -1.73
CA THR A 39 -8.87 13.61 -2.22
C THR A 39 -9.28 13.89 -3.66
N ALA A 40 -9.28 12.88 -4.53
CA ALA A 40 -9.71 13.01 -5.91
C ALA A 40 -11.20 13.36 -6.03
N VAL A 41 -12.06 12.67 -5.29
CA VAL A 41 -13.52 12.93 -5.27
C VAL A 41 -13.83 14.30 -4.68
N GLN A 42 -13.17 14.70 -3.60
CA GLN A 42 -13.31 16.04 -3.04
C GLN A 42 -12.86 17.11 -4.04
N LYS A 43 -11.72 16.92 -4.72
CA LYS A 43 -11.25 17.85 -5.75
C LYS A 43 -12.23 17.95 -6.92
N GLN A 44 -12.87 16.86 -7.33
CA GLN A 44 -13.93 16.89 -8.35
C GLN A 44 -15.17 17.67 -7.88
N LYS A 45 -15.64 17.45 -6.64
CA LYS A 45 -16.77 18.20 -6.07
C LYS A 45 -16.49 19.69 -5.92
N TYR A 46 -15.26 20.07 -5.56
CA TYR A 46 -14.83 21.47 -5.55
C TYR A 46 -14.60 22.03 -6.97
N GLY A 47 -14.32 21.18 -7.96
CA GLY A 47 -14.32 21.58 -9.37
C GLY A 47 -15.72 21.97 -9.81
N GLU A 48 -16.69 21.07 -9.70
CA GLU A 48 -18.08 21.27 -10.17
C GLU A 48 -18.85 22.39 -9.44
N ARG A 49 -18.53 22.67 -8.17
CA ARG A 49 -19.26 23.68 -7.37
C ARG A 49 -18.85 25.13 -7.70
N TYR A 50 -17.80 25.31 -8.50
CA TYR A 50 -17.22 26.61 -8.84
C TYR A 50 -17.14 26.82 -10.37
N ILE A 51 -17.88 26.04 -11.15
CA ILE A 51 -18.11 26.22 -12.60
C ILE A 51 -19.58 26.61 -12.83
#